data_AF-A0A413Z2X4-F1
#
_entry.id   AF-A0A413Z2X4-F1
#
_cell.length_a   1.000
_cell.length_b   1.000
_cell.length_c   1.000
_cell.angle_alpha   90.00
_cell.angle_beta   90.00
_cell.angle_gamma   90.00
#
_symmetry.space_group_name_H-M   'P 1'
#
loop_
_entity.id
_entity.type
_entity.pdbx_description
1 polymer ?
#
loop_
_entity_poly.entity_id
_entity_poly.type
_entity_poly.pdbx_seq_one_letter_code
_entity_poly.pdbx_strand_id
1 'polypeptide(L)'
;MQIFVDADACPVVGIVEEIAEKYNISTTLLCDTNHMLYSDYSEVIVVGAGADTVDYKLISICHKGDVVVSQDYGVAAMALGKGAYAIHQSGKWYTNENIDQMLMERHLNKKARRCSHKNHMKGCTMSGGHRFCTDRSGNGDSRKRTEDDDVRFAQSFEKLILMAKSKEAAQSGTI
;
A
#
# COMPACT_ATOMS: atom_id res chain seq x y z
N MET A 1 19.32 -6.64 1.88
CA MET A 1 17.89 -6.24 1.92
C MET A 1 17.75 -4.75 2.20
N GLN A 2 16.89 -4.04 1.45
CA GLN A 2 16.46 -2.66 1.68
C GLN A 2 14.93 -2.55 1.81
N ILE A 3 14.45 -1.43 2.38
CA ILE A 3 13.01 -1.13 2.51
C ILE A 3 12.65 0.05 1.60
N PHE A 4 11.65 -0.13 0.75
CA PHE A 4 11.06 0.92 -0.08
C PHE A 4 9.64 1.19 0.37
N VAL A 5 9.32 2.47 0.62
CA VAL A 5 7.97 2.88 0.99
C VAL A 5 7.43 3.80 -0.09
N ASP A 6 6.30 3.42 -0.65
CA ASP A 6 5.42 4.32 -1.38
C ASP A 6 4.76 5.23 -0.33
N ALA A 7 5.29 6.44 -0.21
CA ALA A 7 4.96 7.36 0.86
C ALA A 7 3.82 8.34 0.47
N ASP A 8 3.23 8.18 -0.72
CA ASP A 8 2.05 8.94 -1.11
C ASP A 8 0.85 8.51 -0.23
N ALA A 9 0.42 9.43 0.65
CA ALA A 9 -0.64 9.20 1.63
C ALA A 9 -0.49 7.93 2.51
N CYS A 10 0.74 7.53 2.85
CA CYS A 10 1.03 6.36 3.68
C CYS A 10 1.12 6.74 5.17
N PRO A 11 0.17 6.31 6.04
CA PRO A 11 0.15 6.67 7.45
C PRO A 11 1.13 5.87 8.31
N VAL A 12 1.82 4.87 7.74
CA VAL A 12 2.71 3.95 8.50
C VAL A 12 4.19 4.29 8.38
N VAL A 13 4.55 5.39 7.73
CA VAL A 13 5.95 5.76 7.49
C VAL A 13 6.75 5.78 8.80
N GLY A 14 6.25 6.44 9.85
CA GLY A 14 6.96 6.51 11.13
C GLY A 14 7.20 5.14 11.79
N ILE A 15 6.24 4.21 11.67
CA ILE A 15 6.37 2.84 12.20
C ILE A 15 7.43 2.06 11.42
N VAL A 16 7.47 2.26 10.10
CA VAL A 16 8.47 1.63 9.23
C VAL A 16 9.86 2.13 9.59
N GLU A 17 10.02 3.42 9.85
CA GLU A 17 11.30 4.04 10.25
C GLU A 17 11.80 3.51 11.58
N GLU A 18 10.95 3.47 12.61
CA GLU A 18 11.31 2.94 13.94
C GLU A 18 11.80 1.49 13.85
N ILE A 19 11.09 0.65 13.09
CA ILE A 19 11.47 -0.75 12.90
C ILE A 19 12.73 -0.86 12.03
N ALA A 20 12.88 -0.03 11.00
CA ALA A 20 14.06 -0.04 10.14
C ALA A 20 15.33 0.35 10.91
N GLU A 21 15.25 1.38 11.76
CA GLU A 21 16.33 1.82 12.64
C GLU A 21 16.71 0.72 13.63
N LYS A 22 15.72 0.09 14.27
CA LYS A 22 15.92 -1.04 15.19
C LYS A 22 16.72 -2.19 14.55
N TYR A 23 16.53 -2.45 13.26
CA TYR A 23 17.22 -3.52 12.54
C TYR A 23 18.40 -3.04 11.69
N ASN A 24 18.71 -1.74 11.73
CA ASN A 24 19.73 -1.05 10.95
C ASN A 24 19.63 -1.37 9.44
N ILE A 25 18.41 -1.27 8.90
CA ILE A 25 18.11 -1.51 7.48
C ILE A 25 17.92 -0.16 6.79
N SER A 26 18.49 -0.01 5.60
CA SER A 26 18.31 1.17 4.77
C SER A 26 16.86 1.29 4.31
N THR A 27 16.26 2.46 4.53
CA THR A 27 14.89 2.80 4.12
C THR A 27 14.91 3.96 3.14
N THR A 28 14.16 3.80 2.06
CA THR A 28 13.97 4.83 1.04
C THR A 28 12.48 5.13 0.92
N LEU A 29 12.11 6.38 1.17
CA LEU A 29 10.76 6.89 0.98
C LEU A 29 10.67 7.50 -0.41
N LEU A 30 9.67 7.09 -1.19
CA LEU A 30 9.39 7.69 -2.48
C LEU A 30 8.07 8.45 -2.41
N CYS A 31 8.09 9.72 -2.81
CA CYS A 31 6.90 10.57 -2.88
C CYS A 31 6.95 11.48 -4.11
N ASP A 32 5.77 11.92 -4.56
CA ASP A 32 5.65 12.96 -5.58
C ASP A 32 5.99 14.33 -4.98
N THR A 33 6.54 15.22 -5.80
CA THR A 33 6.79 16.65 -5.55
C THR A 33 5.69 17.43 -4.82
N ASN A 34 4.43 16.98 -4.84
CA ASN A 34 3.35 17.62 -4.08
C ASN A 34 3.35 17.31 -2.57
N HIS A 35 4.16 16.34 -2.13
CA HIS A 35 4.29 15.94 -0.74
C HIS A 35 5.73 16.20 -0.25
N MET A 36 5.94 17.29 0.50
CA MET A 36 7.20 17.49 1.23
C MET A 36 7.22 16.54 2.44
N LEU A 37 7.90 15.41 2.29
CA LEU A 37 8.24 14.53 3.40
C LEU A 37 9.63 14.91 3.92
N TYR A 38 9.73 15.11 5.23
CA TYR A 38 11.00 15.24 5.94
C TYR A 38 11.17 13.99 6.80
N SER A 39 12.29 13.30 6.62
CA SER A 39 12.71 12.20 7.48
C SER A 39 14.18 12.38 7.84
N ASP A 40 14.52 12.15 9.11
CA ASP A 40 15.89 12.22 9.63
C ASP A 40 16.66 10.90 9.42
N TYR A 41 15.95 9.79 9.18
CA TYR A 41 16.53 8.45 9.04
C TYR A 41 16.50 7.93 7.59
N SER A 42 15.42 8.22 6.86
CA SER A 42 15.20 7.64 5.53
C SER A 42 15.71 8.55 4.41
N GLU A 43 16.23 7.94 3.35
CA GLU A 43 16.49 8.67 2.11
C GLU A 43 15.15 9.00 1.44
N VAL A 44 14.85 10.29 1.26
CA VAL A 44 13.62 10.73 0.59
C VAL A 44 13.94 11.04 -0.87
N ILE A 45 13.43 10.19 -1.78
CA ILE A 45 13.51 10.42 -3.21
C ILE A 45 12.22 11.09 -3.66
N VAL A 46 12.30 12.41 -3.88
CA VAL A 46 11.21 13.17 -4.48
C VAL A 46 11.27 13.00 -6.00
N VAL A 47 10.22 12.42 -6.58
CA VAL A 47 10.12 12.19 -8.01
C VAL A 47 9.29 13.31 -8.64
N GLY A 48 9.67 13.76 -9.83
CA GLY A 48 8.97 14.84 -10.53
C GLY A 48 7.51 14.49 -10.84
N ALA A 49 6.66 15.53 -10.89
CA ALA A 49 5.23 15.41 -11.11
C ALA A 49 4.88 14.61 -12.37
N GLY A 50 4.17 13.50 -12.18
CA GLY A 50 3.69 12.63 -13.24
C GLY A 50 3.04 11.38 -12.66
N ALA A 51 1.89 11.00 -13.22
CA ALA A 51 1.18 9.79 -12.80
C ALA A 51 2.12 8.56 -12.89
N ASP A 52 2.13 7.75 -11.84
CA ASP A 52 2.87 6.50 -11.73
C ASP A 52 4.41 6.64 -11.79
N THR A 53 4.98 7.85 -11.79
CA THR A 53 6.45 8.05 -11.87
C THR A 53 7.16 7.51 -10.63
N VAL A 54 6.54 7.70 -9.47
CA VAL A 54 6.98 7.16 -8.17
C VAL A 54 7.02 5.63 -8.23
N ASP A 55 5.93 5.01 -8.70
CA ASP A 55 5.79 3.56 -8.83
C ASP A 55 6.88 2.96 -9.72
N TYR A 56 7.07 3.54 -10.92
CA TYR A 56 8.11 3.09 -11.84
C TYR A 56 9.50 3.22 -11.24
N LYS A 57 9.78 4.32 -10.53
CA LYS A 57 11.08 4.54 -9.89
C LYS A 57 11.31 3.53 -8.77
N LEU A 58 10.32 3.31 -7.91
CA LEU A 58 10.34 2.33 -6.81
C LEU A 58 10.66 0.95 -7.35
N ILE A 59 9.89 0.51 -8.35
CA ILE A 59 10.11 -0.80 -8.95
C ILE A 59 11.47 -0.84 -9.62
N SER A 60 11.93 0.20 -10.33
CA SER A 60 13.22 0.21 -11.01
C SER A 60 14.42 -0.01 -10.07
N ILE A 61 14.38 0.53 -8.86
CA ILE A 61 15.47 0.40 -7.88
C ILE A 61 15.30 -0.80 -6.93
N CYS A 62 14.14 -1.43 -6.95
CA CYS A 62 13.83 -2.61 -6.16
C CYS A 62 14.48 -3.88 -6.73
N HIS A 63 15.10 -4.67 -5.85
CA HIS A 63 15.75 -5.94 -6.15
C HIS A 63 15.13 -7.11 -5.37
N LYS A 64 15.52 -8.33 -5.74
CA LYS A 64 15.09 -9.55 -5.05
C LYS A 64 15.48 -9.50 -3.58
N GLY A 65 14.55 -9.83 -2.69
CA GLY A 65 14.76 -9.85 -1.25
C GLY A 65 14.56 -8.51 -0.54
N ASP A 66 14.31 -7.42 -1.28
CA ASP A 66 13.91 -6.14 -0.70
C ASP A 66 12.45 -6.19 -0.22
N VAL A 67 12.05 -5.21 0.60
CA VAL A 67 10.71 -5.11 1.15
C VAL A 67 10.05 -3.82 0.66
N VAL A 68 8.84 -3.94 0.12
CA VAL A 68 8.05 -2.83 -0.41
C VAL A 68 6.80 -2.61 0.45
N VAL A 69 6.59 -1.39 0.92
CA VAL A 69 5.36 -0.97 1.59
C VAL A 69 4.55 -0.13 0.63
N SER A 70 3.39 -0.62 0.18
CA SER A 70 2.51 0.15 -0.71
C SER A 70 1.03 -0.25 -0.56
N GLN A 71 0.16 0.71 -0.81
CA GLN A 71 -1.29 0.50 -0.92
C GLN A 71 -1.73 0.08 -2.32
N ASP A 72 -0.91 0.34 -3.34
CA ASP A 72 -1.25 0.01 -4.72
C ASP A 72 -0.94 -1.47 -5.02
N TYR A 73 -1.99 -2.23 -5.34
CA TYR A 73 -1.86 -3.65 -5.67
C TYR A 73 -1.05 -3.91 -6.95
N GLY A 74 -1.01 -2.96 -7.88
CA GLY A 74 -0.18 -3.02 -9.08
C GLY A 74 1.29 -2.89 -8.75
N VAL A 75 1.66 -1.93 -7.88
CA VAL A 75 3.04 -1.79 -7.38
C VAL A 75 3.46 -3.04 -6.62
N ALA A 76 2.60 -3.54 -5.73
CA ALA A 76 2.86 -4.79 -5.01
C ALA A 76 3.06 -5.99 -5.96
N ALA A 77 2.24 -6.11 -7.01
CA ALA A 77 2.39 -7.18 -8.00
C ALA A 77 3.72 -7.08 -8.76
N MET A 78 4.14 -5.87 -9.16
CA MET A 78 5.42 -5.65 -9.82
C MET A 78 6.61 -5.98 -8.90
N ALA A 79 6.52 -5.63 -7.62
CA ALA A 79 7.54 -5.95 -6.61
C ALA A 79 7.67 -7.48 -6.41
N LEU A 80 6.54 -8.18 -6.27
CA LEU A 80 6.51 -9.65 -6.18
C LEU A 80 7.12 -10.30 -7.43
N GLY A 81 6.83 -9.76 -8.62
CA GLY A 81 7.41 -10.23 -9.89
C GLY A 81 8.94 -10.13 -9.94
N LYS A 82 9.56 -9.21 -9.19
CA LYS A 82 11.01 -9.10 -9.02
C LYS A 82 11.59 -10.01 -7.94
N GLY A 83 10.74 -10.74 -7.20
CA GLY A 83 11.14 -11.53 -6.04
C GLY A 83 11.41 -10.69 -4.79
N ALA A 84 10.88 -9.46 -4.74
CA ALA A 84 10.80 -8.67 -3.52
C ALA A 84 9.59 -9.10 -2.69
N TYR A 85 9.57 -8.70 -1.43
CA TYR A 85 8.44 -8.85 -0.53
C TYR A 85 7.62 -7.57 -0.55
N ALA A 86 6.30 -7.69 -0.38
CA ALA A 86 5.45 -6.51 -0.31
C ALA A 86 4.40 -6.63 0.82
N ILE A 87 4.05 -5.50 1.43
CA ILE A 87 3.08 -5.42 2.52
C ILE A 87 2.16 -4.20 2.35
N HIS A 88 0.88 -4.40 2.67
CA HIS A 88 -0.12 -3.34 2.74
C HIS A 88 -0.03 -2.63 4.09
N GLN A 89 -0.37 -1.33 4.12
CA GLN A 89 -0.41 -0.51 5.35
C GLN A 89 -1.28 -1.07 6.49
N SER A 90 -2.20 -2.00 6.20
CA SER A 90 -3.04 -2.68 7.19
C SER A 90 -2.33 -3.86 7.88
N GLY A 91 -1.10 -4.18 7.48
CA GLY A 91 -0.32 -5.32 7.95
C GLY A 91 -0.56 -6.61 7.17
N LYS A 92 -1.31 -6.57 6.07
CA LYS A 92 -1.53 -7.74 5.19
C LYS A 92 -0.37 -7.90 4.22
N TRP A 93 0.23 -9.08 4.19
CA TRP A 93 1.32 -9.39 3.25
C TRP A 93 0.75 -9.68 1.86
N TYR A 94 1.41 -9.16 0.84
CA TYR A 94 1.14 -9.57 -0.54
C TYR A 94 1.95 -10.82 -0.85
N THR A 95 1.30 -11.76 -1.52
CA THR A 95 1.92 -13.01 -1.97
C THR A 95 1.39 -13.35 -3.35
N ASN A 96 2.10 -14.20 -4.09
CA ASN A 96 1.66 -14.60 -5.44
C ASN A 96 0.29 -15.31 -5.42
N GLU A 97 -0.10 -15.89 -4.29
CA GLU A 97 -1.38 -16.57 -4.14
C GLU A 97 -2.55 -15.60 -3.91
N ASN A 98 -2.29 -14.39 -3.40
CA ASN A 98 -3.35 -13.44 -3.03
C ASN A 98 -3.44 -12.22 -3.96
N ILE A 99 -2.35 -11.89 -4.67
CA ILE A 99 -2.25 -10.64 -5.41
C ILE A 99 -3.23 -10.57 -6.58
N ASP A 100 -3.45 -11.69 -7.29
CA ASP A 100 -4.37 -11.77 -8.42
C ASP A 100 -5.82 -11.51 -7.99
N GLN A 101 -6.22 -12.07 -6.85
CA GLN A 101 -7.55 -11.82 -6.29
C GLN A 101 -7.70 -10.34 -5.92
N MET A 102 -6.70 -9.74 -5.29
CA MET A 102 -6.75 -8.34 -4.88
C MET A 102 -6.81 -7.40 -6.10
N LEU A 103 -6.07 -7.72 -7.17
CA LEU A 103 -6.15 -7.00 -8.45
C LEU A 103 -7.54 -7.11 -9.09
N MET A 104 -8.13 -8.31 -9.08
CA MET A 104 -9.48 -8.54 -9.59
C MET A 104 -10.53 -7.76 -8.79
N GLU A 105 -10.45 -7.76 -7.46
CA GLU A 105 -11.32 -6.98 -6.57
C GLU A 105 -11.20 -5.47 -6.86
N ARG A 106 -9.97 -4.96 -7.04
CA ARG A 106 -9.74 -3.56 -7.46
C ARG A 106 -10.44 -3.26 -8.79
N HIS A 107 -10.33 -4.16 -9.77
CA HIS A 107 -10.97 -4.00 -11.07
C HIS A 107 -12.51 -3.96 -10.94
N LEU A 108 -13.09 -4.92 -10.22
CA LEU A 108 -14.54 -5.00 -9.97
C LEU A 108 -15.06 -3.76 -9.23
N ASN A 109 -14.36 -3.29 -8.20
CA ASN A 109 -14.72 -2.08 -7.47
C ASN A 109 -14.65 -0.82 -8.34
N LYS A 110 -13.64 -0.73 -9.23
CA LYS A 110 -13.55 0.36 -10.22
C LYS A 110 -14.70 0.29 -11.22
N LYS A 111 -15.08 -0.91 -11.68
CA LYS A 111 -16.23 -1.13 -12.57
C LYS A 111 -17.55 -0.75 -11.89
N ALA A 112 -17.76 -1.16 -10.64
CA ALA A 112 -18.95 -0.85 -9.86
C ALA A 112 -19.14 0.67 -9.68
N ARG A 113 -18.07 1.41 -9.34
CA ARG A 113 -18.10 2.88 -9.24
C ARG A 113 -18.47 3.57 -10.57
N ARG A 114 -17.95 3.07 -11.69
CA ARG A 114 -18.26 3.58 -13.04
C ARG A 114 -19.70 3.27 -13.46
N CYS A 115 -20.23 2.11 -13.09
CA CYS A 115 -21.63 1.76 -13.34
C CYS A 115 -22.60 2.54 -12.44
N SER A 116 -22.24 2.80 -11.19
CA SER A 116 -23.03 3.62 -10.26
C SER A 116 -23.18 5.08 -10.74
N HIS A 117 -22.16 5.65 -11.38
CA HIS A 117 -22.23 6.98 -12.01
C HIS A 117 -23.25 7.09 -13.16
N LYS A 118 -23.69 5.98 -13.76
CA LYS A 118 -24.75 5.99 -14.79
C LYS A 118 -26.17 6.00 -14.20
N ASN A 119 -26.32 5.77 -12.89
CA ASN A 119 -27.60 5.77 -12.20
C ASN A 119 -27.93 7.11 -11.51
N HIS A 120 -27.16 8.17 -11.78
CA HIS A 120 -27.59 9.53 -11.47
C HIS A 120 -28.60 9.98 -12.54
N MET A 121 -29.80 9.39 -12.52
CA MET A 121 -30.96 10.02 -13.16
C MET A 121 -31.11 11.40 -12.55
N LYS A 122 -31.00 12.44 -13.39
CA LYS A 122 -31.47 13.80 -13.08
C LYS A 122 -32.80 13.69 -12.36
N GLY A 123 -32.92 14.39 -11.23
CA GLY A 123 -34.14 14.38 -10.42
C GLY A 123 -35.36 14.68 -11.29
N CYS A 124 -36.20 13.67 -11.49
CA CYS A 124 -37.58 13.89 -11.89
C CYS A 124 -38.29 14.42 -10.64
N THR A 125 -38.56 15.71 -10.61
CA THR A 125 -39.63 16.26 -9.78
C THR A 125 -40.94 15.68 -10.28
N MET A 126 -41.50 14.74 -9.53
CA MET A 126 -42.94 14.46 -9.58
C MET A 126 -43.44 14.30 -8.14
N SER A 127 -44.32 15.22 -7.79
CA SER A 127 -45.34 15.19 -6.75
C SER A 127 -45.71 13.81 -6.17
N GLY A 128 -45.70 13.74 -4.84
CA GLY A 128 -46.62 12.91 -4.06
C GLY A 128 -46.17 11.48 -3.71
N GLY A 129 -46.15 11.20 -2.40
CA GLY A 129 -46.35 9.84 -1.87
C GLY A 129 -45.08 9.06 -1.51
N HIS A 130 -44.78 9.04 -0.21
CA HIS A 130 -43.91 8.07 0.48
C HIS A 130 -42.56 7.72 -0.16
N ARG A 131 -41.54 8.53 0.16
CA ARG A 131 -40.14 8.11 0.02
C ARG A 131 -39.88 7.02 1.07
N PHE A 132 -39.86 5.76 0.65
CA PHE A 132 -39.12 4.73 1.37
C PHE A 132 -37.65 5.04 1.13
N CYS A 133 -37.02 5.74 2.08
CA CYS A 133 -35.58 5.87 2.14
C CYS A 133 -35.06 4.46 2.41
N THR A 134 -34.71 3.71 1.36
CA THR A 134 -33.82 2.58 1.57
C THR A 134 -32.49 3.18 1.97
N ASP A 135 -32.12 2.94 3.22
CA ASP A 135 -30.84 3.33 3.78
C ASP A 135 -29.75 2.92 2.81
N ARG A 136 -29.12 3.92 2.19
CA ARG A 136 -27.81 3.77 1.57
C ARG A 136 -26.81 3.52 2.69
N SER A 137 -26.85 2.32 3.28
CA SER A 137 -25.71 1.79 4.00
C SER A 137 -24.70 1.31 2.97
N GLY A 138 -24.12 2.28 2.27
CA GLY A 138 -22.83 2.08 1.63
C GLY A 138 -21.87 1.89 2.78
N ASN A 139 -21.53 0.64 3.08
CA ASN A 139 -20.48 0.30 4.03
C ASN A 139 -19.12 0.62 3.38
N GLY A 140 -18.91 1.88 3.06
CA GLY A 140 -17.63 2.51 2.83
C GLY A 140 -17.31 3.30 4.07
N ASP A 141 -17.28 2.61 5.21
CA ASP A 141 -16.79 3.20 6.45
C ASP A 141 -15.31 3.48 6.20
N SER A 142 -14.98 4.73 5.86
CA SER A 142 -13.62 5.26 5.94
C SER A 142 -13.26 5.33 7.42
N ARG A 143 -13.16 4.14 8.04
CA ARG A 143 -12.87 3.97 9.45
C ARG A 143 -11.49 4.60 9.66
N LYS A 144 -11.44 5.60 10.55
CA LYS A 144 -10.16 6.21 10.93
C LYS A 144 -9.28 5.11 11.50
N ARG A 145 -8.03 5.07 11.03
CA ARG A 145 -6.99 4.14 11.50
C ARG A 145 -6.88 4.22 13.02
N THR A 146 -6.84 3.07 13.70
CA THR A 146 -6.75 2.98 15.16
C THR A 146 -5.36 2.55 15.62
N GLU A 147 -5.06 2.74 16.91
CA GLU A 147 -3.81 2.25 17.52
C GLU A 147 -3.64 0.73 17.34
N ASP A 148 -4.73 -0.04 17.38
CA ASP A 148 -4.70 -1.48 17.11
C ASP A 148 -4.28 -1.82 15.66
N ASP A 149 -4.59 -0.95 14.68
CA ASP A 149 -4.11 -1.10 13.30
C ASP A 149 -2.59 -0.92 13.23
N ASP A 150 -2.06 0.03 13.99
CA ASP A 150 -0.62 0.34 14.04
C ASP A 150 0.17 -0.79 14.71
N VAL A 151 -0.31 -1.30 15.84
CA VAL A 151 0.28 -2.47 16.51
C VAL A 151 0.27 -3.68 15.58
N ARG A 152 -0.84 -3.94 14.90
CA ARG A 152 -0.95 -5.04 13.94
C ARG A 152 0.01 -4.86 12.76
N PHE A 153 0.10 -3.65 12.21
CA PHE A 153 1.05 -3.37 11.13
C PHE A 153 2.49 -3.59 11.59
N ALA A 154 2.88 -3.02 12.74
CA ALA A 154 4.22 -3.15 13.31
C ALA A 154 4.61 -4.62 13.48
N GLN A 155 3.76 -5.42 14.12
CA GLN A 155 4.00 -6.86 14.33
C GLN A 155 4.12 -7.63 13.00
N SER A 156 3.24 -7.34 12.04
CA SER A 156 3.29 -7.98 10.72
C SER A 156 4.53 -7.57 9.94
N PHE A 157 4.93 -6.30 10.02
CA PHE A 157 6.10 -5.76 9.33
C PHE A 157 7.38 -6.34 9.91
N GLU A 158 7.52 -6.36 11.23
CA GLU A 158 8.67 -6.96 11.92
C GLU A 158 8.85 -8.45 11.58
N LYS A 159 7.75 -9.22 11.54
CA LYS A 159 7.78 -10.62 11.10
C LYS A 159 8.27 -10.76 9.65
N LEU A 160 7.87 -9.85 8.77
CA LEU A 160 8.30 -9.88 7.37
C LEU A 160 9.80 -9.60 7.25
N ILE A 161 10.31 -8.62 7.99
CA ILE A 161 11.73 -8.28 8.06
C ILE A 161 12.56 -9.48 8.54
N LEU A 162 12.15 -10.12 9.64
CA LEU A 162 12.85 -11.29 10.18
C LEU A 162 12.87 -12.47 9.18
N MET A 163 11.74 -12.70 8.51
CA MET A 163 11.62 -13.72 7.47
C MET A 163 12.51 -13.43 6.26
N ALA A 164 12.54 -12.18 5.79
CA ALA A 164 13.37 -11.74 4.67
C ALA A 164 14.88 -11.89 4.99
N LYS A 165 15.32 -11.44 6.17
CA LYS A 165 16.71 -11.63 6.64
C LYS A 165 17.11 -13.10 6.72
N SER A 166 16.21 -13.95 7.22
CA SER A 166 16.48 -15.40 7.34
C SER A 166 16.66 -16.05 5.96
N LYS A 167 15.89 -15.62 4.96
CA LYS A 167 16.02 -16.10 3.57
C LYS A 167 17.25 -15.56 2.86
N GLU A 168 17.65 -14.32 3.15
CA GLU A 168 18.89 -13.73 2.63
C GLU A 168 20.11 -14.50 3.16
N ALA A 169 20.14 -14.82 4.47
CA ALA A 169 21.19 -15.63 5.07
C ALA A 169 21.27 -17.04 4.47
N ALA A 170 20.13 -17.69 4.23
CA ALA A 170 20.09 -19.02 3.60
C ALA A 170 20.57 -19.02 2.13
N GLN A 171 20.40 -17.91 1.40
CA GLN A 171 20.89 -17.76 0.02
C GLN A 171 22.38 -17.38 -0.05
N SER A 172 22.92 -16.75 1.00
CA SER A 172 24.34 -16.36 1.07
C SER A 172 25.28 -17.51 1.45
N GLY A 173 24.78 -18.70 1.77
CA GLY A 173 25.62 -19.89 1.99
C GLY A 173 26.50 -19.84 3.24
N THR A 174 26.18 -19.00 4.22
CA THR A 174 26.89 -18.97 5.52
C THR A 174 26.27 -20.01 6.45
N ILE A 175 26.66 -21.28 6.27
CA ILE A 175 26.51 -22.36 7.26
C ILE A 175 27.91 -22.89 7.56
#